data_AF-A0AAI9C6Y1-F1
#
_entry.id   AF-A0AAI9C6Y1-F1
#
_cell.length_a   1.000
_cell.length_b   1.000
_cell.length_c   1.000
_cell.angle_alpha   90.00
_cell.angle_beta   90.00
_cell.angle_gamma   90.00
#
_symmetry.space_group_name_H-M   'P 1'
#
loop_
_entity.id
_entity.type
_entity.pdbx_description
1 polymer ?
#
loop_
_entity_poly.entity_id
_entity_poly.type
_entity_poly.pdbx_seq_one_letter_code
_entity_poly.pdbx_strand_id
1 'polypeptide(L)'
;LAIGNNSQLTASTDIVLGGTGNQLGSALQVQGRDIALSSSTALDIQQLQAARDAVLAGNGVRLGTTSVQGTLQVNSTGAITQSAALQVAGNSRFQAGSDITLDQAGNRFDGSVALQGANVALGTSGGLLFDAVSVSGNLDARAGSAGVSQQAAVQVGGRSDIRTQGAIALDRADNRFTGAVGLDGKGVDLRAAGDLQIDRLNNAGQSDVRLHAGGGLQLPTSAIDAGTGNLTLLADGGVLQANALLAGNNVTLTGRDGVRLGGDLRSGGSLTLSSSNADIVQIAAPNGVGGSVQAAGAVQVNAGNGRIALGNAGNRFGGALNLSGG
;
A
#
# COMPACT_ATOMS: atom_id res chain seq x y z
N LEU A 1 -8.29 -29.53 -28.01
CA LEU A 1 -8.46 -28.61 -29.17
C LEU A 1 -7.14 -27.88 -29.38
N ALA A 2 -6.69 -27.71 -30.63
CA ALA A 2 -5.59 -26.83 -30.97
C ALA A 2 -6.11 -25.76 -31.95
N ILE A 3 -5.90 -24.49 -31.64
CA ILE A 3 -6.20 -23.38 -32.57
C ILE A 3 -4.89 -22.67 -32.92
N GLY A 4 -4.81 -22.19 -34.17
CA GLY A 4 -3.62 -21.52 -34.68
C GLY A 4 -3.46 -20.10 -34.13
N ASN A 5 -2.33 -19.48 -34.47
CA ASN A 5 -2.05 -18.09 -34.10
C ASN A 5 -2.99 -17.13 -34.85
N ASN A 6 -3.27 -15.97 -34.23
CA ASN A 6 -4.17 -14.93 -34.74
C ASN A 6 -5.62 -15.42 -34.97
N SER A 7 -6.02 -16.49 -34.30
CA SER A 7 -7.39 -17.00 -34.38
C SER A 7 -8.39 -15.95 -33.86
N GLN A 8 -9.58 -15.94 -34.45
CA GLN A 8 -10.71 -15.11 -34.01
C GLN A 8 -11.81 -16.01 -33.48
N LEU A 9 -12.23 -15.77 -32.24
CA LEU A 9 -13.34 -16.47 -31.58
C LEU A 9 -14.42 -15.44 -31.27
N THR A 10 -15.47 -15.41 -32.07
CA THR A 10 -16.56 -14.45 -31.92
C THR A 10 -17.89 -15.16 -31.79
N ALA A 11 -18.62 -14.86 -30.71
CA ALA A 11 -19.98 -15.34 -30.49
C ALA A 11 -20.84 -14.25 -29.84
N SER A 12 -22.15 -14.26 -30.11
CA SER A 12 -23.11 -13.43 -29.34
C SER A 12 -23.43 -14.03 -27.96
N THR A 13 -23.07 -15.30 -27.75
CA THR A 13 -23.24 -16.06 -26.51
C THR A 13 -21.87 -16.32 -25.87
N ASP A 14 -21.81 -17.32 -25.00
CA ASP A 14 -20.60 -17.66 -24.25
C ASP A 14 -19.59 -18.39 -25.15
N ILE A 15 -18.31 -18.17 -24.87
CA ILE A 15 -17.19 -18.92 -25.45
C ILE A 15 -16.54 -19.72 -24.33
N VAL A 16 -16.68 -21.05 -24.37
CA VAL A 16 -16.13 -21.94 -23.35
C VAL A 16 -15.16 -22.94 -24.00
N LEU A 17 -13.87 -22.64 -23.90
CA LEU A 17 -12.75 -23.52 -24.27
C LEU A 17 -11.96 -23.91 -23.01
N GLY A 18 -12.64 -24.41 -21.98
CA GLY A 18 -12.09 -24.69 -20.66
C GLY A 18 -11.32 -26.02 -20.49
N GLY A 19 -11.13 -26.79 -21.56
CA GLY A 19 -10.41 -28.07 -21.49
C GLY A 19 -8.93 -27.87 -21.15
N THR A 20 -8.41 -28.59 -20.15
CA THR A 20 -7.02 -28.44 -19.67
C THR A 20 -5.96 -28.81 -20.71
N GLY A 21 -6.31 -29.66 -21.70
CA GLY A 21 -5.43 -30.03 -22.81
C GLY A 21 -5.54 -29.12 -24.05
N ASN A 22 -6.26 -28.01 -23.98
CA ASN A 22 -6.36 -27.09 -25.10
C ASN A 22 -5.02 -26.40 -25.37
N GLN A 23 -4.75 -26.06 -26.63
CA GLN A 23 -3.59 -25.31 -27.07
C GLN A 23 -4.09 -24.13 -27.89
N LEU A 24 -4.14 -22.95 -27.27
CA LEU A 24 -4.92 -21.81 -27.79
C LEU A 24 -4.13 -20.82 -28.68
N GLY A 25 -2.98 -21.25 -29.23
CA GLY A 25 -2.15 -20.43 -30.11
C GLY A 25 -1.69 -19.12 -29.46
N SER A 26 -1.26 -18.17 -30.30
CA SER A 26 -0.89 -16.81 -29.87
C SER A 26 -1.75 -15.72 -30.52
N ALA A 27 -1.71 -14.51 -29.96
CA ALA A 27 -2.42 -13.35 -30.48
C ALA A 27 -3.93 -13.57 -30.71
N LEU A 28 -4.58 -14.25 -29.77
CA LEU A 28 -5.99 -14.61 -29.87
C LEU A 28 -6.88 -13.36 -29.76
N GLN A 29 -7.89 -13.27 -30.62
CA GLN A 29 -8.93 -12.24 -30.57
C GLN A 29 -10.25 -12.90 -30.17
N VAL A 30 -10.84 -12.45 -29.07
CA VAL A 30 -12.01 -13.12 -28.47
C VAL A 30 -13.09 -12.10 -28.15
N GLN A 31 -14.30 -12.36 -28.62
CA GLN A 31 -15.49 -11.56 -28.32
C GLN A 31 -16.68 -12.47 -28.00
N GLY A 32 -17.25 -12.31 -26.82
CA GLY A 32 -18.33 -13.17 -26.32
C GLY A 32 -19.11 -12.51 -25.19
N ARG A 33 -20.19 -13.16 -24.76
CA ARG A 33 -20.92 -12.75 -23.56
C ARG A 33 -20.11 -13.07 -22.31
N ASP A 34 -20.00 -14.35 -21.98
CA ASP A 34 -19.07 -14.89 -21.00
C ASP A 34 -17.92 -15.63 -21.71
N ILE A 35 -16.69 -15.49 -21.25
CA ILE A 35 -15.51 -16.08 -21.89
C ILE A 35 -14.75 -16.93 -20.87
N ALA A 36 -14.59 -18.22 -21.16
CA ALA A 36 -13.78 -19.15 -20.35
C ALA A 36 -12.76 -19.85 -21.24
N LEU A 37 -11.48 -19.53 -21.08
CA LEU A 37 -10.39 -20.06 -21.91
C LEU A 37 -9.35 -20.71 -21.01
N SER A 38 -9.05 -21.98 -21.26
CA SER A 38 -7.93 -22.69 -20.65
C SER A 38 -6.96 -23.13 -21.73
N SER A 39 -5.67 -22.95 -21.50
CA SER A 39 -4.60 -23.45 -22.36
C SER A 39 -3.58 -24.25 -21.54
N SER A 40 -3.12 -25.37 -22.08
CA SER A 40 -1.98 -26.14 -21.53
C SER A 40 -0.64 -25.45 -21.79
N THR A 41 -0.62 -24.53 -22.76
CA THR A 41 0.53 -23.68 -23.11
C THR A 41 0.25 -22.24 -22.68
N ALA A 42 1.14 -21.31 -23.08
CA ALA A 42 0.92 -19.90 -22.83
C ALA A 42 -0.39 -19.48 -23.51
N LEU A 43 -1.19 -18.69 -22.82
CA LEU A 43 -2.40 -18.08 -23.35
C LEU A 43 -2.06 -16.63 -23.68
N ASP A 44 -1.97 -16.34 -24.97
CA ASP A 44 -1.65 -15.01 -25.46
C ASP A 44 -2.88 -14.40 -26.14
N ILE A 45 -3.47 -13.41 -25.46
CA ILE A 45 -4.63 -12.66 -25.88
C ILE A 45 -4.17 -11.35 -26.53
N GLN A 46 -4.48 -11.15 -27.81
CA GLN A 46 -4.30 -9.85 -28.44
C GLN A 46 -5.47 -8.91 -28.12
N GLN A 47 -6.69 -9.44 -28.12
CA GLN A 47 -7.90 -8.68 -27.83
C GLN A 47 -8.92 -9.56 -27.09
N LEU A 48 -9.49 -9.05 -26.02
CA LEU A 48 -10.56 -9.68 -25.26
C LEU A 48 -11.70 -8.69 -25.03
N GLN A 49 -12.90 -9.08 -25.47
CA GLN A 49 -14.14 -8.34 -25.25
C GLN A 49 -15.18 -9.28 -24.64
N ALA A 50 -15.33 -9.24 -23.32
CA ALA A 50 -16.39 -9.95 -22.61
C ALA A 50 -17.51 -8.97 -22.24
N ALA A 51 -18.73 -9.21 -22.74
CA ALA A 51 -19.89 -8.41 -22.36
C ALA A 51 -20.34 -8.65 -20.91
N ARG A 52 -19.81 -9.70 -20.27
CA ARG A 52 -19.97 -10.03 -18.85
C ARG A 52 -18.63 -10.54 -18.31
N ASP A 53 -18.50 -11.83 -17.98
CA ASP A 53 -17.36 -12.35 -17.22
C ASP A 53 -16.28 -12.96 -18.13
N ALA A 54 -15.04 -12.94 -17.65
CA ALA A 54 -13.91 -13.60 -18.30
C ALA A 54 -13.08 -14.41 -17.29
N VAL A 55 -12.85 -15.69 -17.61
CA VAL A 55 -11.97 -16.60 -16.87
C VAL A 55 -10.90 -17.13 -17.81
N LEU A 56 -9.64 -16.85 -17.50
CA LEU A 56 -8.48 -17.21 -18.31
C LEU A 56 -7.54 -18.11 -17.51
N ALA A 57 -7.01 -19.15 -18.15
CA ALA A 57 -6.02 -20.03 -17.54
C ALA A 57 -4.94 -20.47 -18.54
N GLY A 58 -3.69 -20.53 -18.07
CA GLY A 58 -2.53 -20.90 -18.89
C GLY A 58 -1.27 -21.17 -18.08
N ASN A 59 -0.19 -21.63 -18.73
CA ASN A 59 1.15 -21.72 -18.11
C ASN A 59 1.97 -20.42 -18.20
N GLY A 60 1.25 -19.31 -18.34
CA GLY A 60 1.69 -18.00 -18.75
C GLY A 60 0.48 -17.33 -19.41
N VAL A 61 0.13 -16.11 -18.99
CA VAL A 61 -0.98 -15.36 -19.60
C VAL A 61 -0.49 -13.98 -19.99
N ARG A 62 -0.61 -13.63 -21.27
CA ARG A 62 -0.35 -12.28 -21.77
C ARG A 62 -1.65 -11.62 -22.19
N LEU A 63 -1.94 -10.46 -21.63
CA LEU A 63 -3.15 -9.68 -21.89
C LEU A 63 -2.87 -8.50 -22.81
N GLY A 64 -3.47 -8.53 -24.00
CA GLY A 64 -3.59 -7.37 -24.87
C GLY A 64 -4.76 -6.48 -24.47
N THR A 65 -5.36 -5.82 -25.45
CA THR A 65 -6.50 -4.92 -25.22
C THR A 65 -7.66 -5.71 -24.62
N THR A 66 -8.00 -5.41 -23.37
CA THR A 66 -9.00 -6.19 -22.62
C THR A 66 -10.12 -5.28 -22.15
N SER A 67 -11.36 -5.64 -22.47
CA SER A 67 -12.58 -5.02 -21.97
C SER A 67 -13.50 -6.09 -21.42
N VAL A 68 -13.80 -6.03 -20.13
CA VAL A 68 -14.64 -6.99 -19.41
C VAL A 68 -15.64 -6.21 -18.56
N GLN A 69 -16.93 -6.36 -18.88
CA GLN A 69 -17.98 -5.61 -18.18
C GLN A 69 -18.36 -6.22 -16.82
N GLY A 70 -18.06 -7.50 -16.62
CA GLY A 70 -18.20 -8.22 -15.36
C GLY A 70 -16.85 -8.45 -14.69
N THR A 71 -16.70 -9.64 -14.15
CA THR A 71 -15.49 -10.08 -13.43
C THR A 71 -14.41 -10.58 -14.38
N LEU A 72 -13.15 -10.29 -14.07
CA LEU A 72 -11.98 -10.86 -14.74
C LEU A 72 -11.19 -11.74 -13.78
N GLN A 73 -11.12 -13.04 -14.05
CA GLN A 73 -10.24 -13.96 -13.34
C GLN A 73 -9.15 -14.50 -14.27
N VAL A 74 -7.89 -14.38 -13.84
CA VAL A 74 -6.73 -14.89 -14.57
C VAL A 74 -5.91 -15.80 -13.67
N ASN A 75 -5.82 -17.08 -14.04
CA ASN A 75 -5.09 -18.11 -13.32
C ASN A 75 -3.90 -18.61 -14.17
N SER A 76 -2.70 -18.12 -13.91
CA SER A 76 -1.48 -18.52 -14.60
C SER A 76 -0.61 -19.38 -13.69
N THR A 77 -0.13 -20.53 -14.15
CA THR A 77 0.95 -21.24 -13.43
C THR A 77 2.34 -20.63 -13.69
N GLY A 78 2.43 -19.74 -14.68
CA GLY A 78 3.60 -18.90 -14.95
C GLY A 78 3.36 -17.44 -14.56
N ALA A 79 3.92 -16.52 -15.34
CA ALA A 79 3.70 -15.08 -15.17
C ALA A 79 2.34 -14.63 -15.74
N ILE A 80 1.84 -13.50 -15.25
CA ILE A 80 0.78 -12.72 -15.90
C ILE A 80 1.40 -11.41 -16.38
N THR A 81 1.31 -11.13 -17.67
CA THR A 81 1.84 -9.90 -18.26
C THR A 81 0.77 -9.20 -19.08
N GLN A 82 1.02 -7.95 -19.44
CA GLN A 82 0.15 -7.21 -20.35
C GLN A 82 0.94 -6.43 -21.40
N SER A 83 0.30 -6.15 -22.52
CA SER A 83 0.84 -5.32 -23.61
C SER A 83 -0.04 -4.11 -23.96
N ALA A 84 -1.23 -4.02 -23.37
CA ALA A 84 -2.13 -2.87 -23.52
C ALA A 84 -2.95 -2.70 -22.23
N ALA A 85 -3.69 -1.60 -22.15
CA ALA A 85 -4.53 -1.31 -20.99
C ALA A 85 -5.71 -2.30 -20.87
N LEU A 86 -6.03 -2.65 -19.63
CA LEU A 86 -7.19 -3.44 -19.24
C LEU A 86 -8.30 -2.49 -18.75
N GLN A 87 -9.53 -2.75 -19.16
CA GLN A 87 -10.73 -2.09 -18.65
C GLN A 87 -11.64 -3.17 -18.06
N VAL A 88 -11.78 -3.19 -16.74
CA VAL A 88 -12.62 -4.17 -16.04
C VAL A 88 -13.59 -3.43 -15.13
N ALA A 89 -14.88 -3.55 -15.42
CA ALA A 89 -15.91 -2.87 -14.66
C ALA A 89 -16.25 -3.60 -13.34
N GLY A 90 -16.12 -4.93 -13.30
CA GLY A 90 -16.29 -5.73 -12.09
C GLY A 90 -14.98 -6.01 -11.36
N ASN A 91 -15.03 -6.99 -10.44
CA ASN A 91 -13.87 -7.40 -9.66
C ASN A 91 -12.85 -8.15 -10.54
N SER A 92 -11.58 -7.96 -10.20
CA SER A 92 -10.45 -8.62 -10.87
C SER A 92 -9.70 -9.52 -9.90
N ARG A 93 -9.33 -10.73 -10.34
CA ARG A 93 -8.44 -11.64 -9.62
C ARG A 93 -7.31 -12.10 -10.53
N PHE A 94 -6.09 -11.84 -10.11
CA PHE A 94 -4.88 -12.29 -10.82
C PHE A 94 -4.09 -13.21 -9.90
N GLN A 95 -3.93 -14.46 -10.32
CA GLN A 95 -3.15 -15.47 -9.63
C GLN A 95 -2.08 -16.02 -10.58
N ALA A 96 -0.82 -15.79 -10.23
CA ALA A 96 0.36 -16.22 -10.96
C ALA A 96 1.21 -17.18 -10.12
N GLY A 97 1.80 -18.19 -10.76
CA GLY A 97 2.87 -19.00 -10.16
C GLY A 97 4.22 -18.28 -10.14
N SER A 98 4.32 -17.13 -10.80
CA SER A 98 5.49 -16.25 -10.87
C SER A 98 5.04 -14.77 -10.71
N ASP A 99 5.62 -13.85 -11.46
CA ASP A 99 5.33 -12.42 -11.39
C ASP A 99 4.00 -12.01 -12.06
N ILE A 100 3.43 -10.90 -11.60
CA ILE A 100 2.32 -10.18 -12.22
C ILE A 100 2.82 -8.81 -12.66
N THR A 101 2.76 -8.52 -13.96
CA THR A 101 3.12 -7.22 -14.54
C THR A 101 1.91 -6.63 -15.25
N LEU A 102 1.21 -5.73 -14.55
CA LEU A 102 0.05 -4.98 -14.99
C LEU A 102 0.28 -3.45 -14.87
N ASP A 103 1.43 -2.98 -15.35
CA ASP A 103 2.02 -1.65 -15.12
C ASP A 103 1.59 -0.49 -16.03
N GLN A 104 0.68 -0.73 -16.98
CA GLN A 104 0.15 0.27 -17.90
C GLN A 104 -0.73 1.26 -17.14
N ALA A 105 -0.33 2.53 -17.13
CA ALA A 105 -1.06 3.58 -16.44
C ALA A 105 -2.51 3.76 -16.94
N GLY A 106 -2.80 3.34 -18.17
CA GLY A 106 -4.14 3.40 -18.76
C GLY A 106 -5.11 2.33 -18.25
N ASN A 107 -4.66 1.35 -17.47
CA ASN A 107 -5.52 0.36 -16.86
C ASN A 107 -6.64 1.02 -16.03
N ARG A 108 -7.82 0.42 -16.04
CA ARG A 108 -9.00 0.86 -15.29
C ARG A 108 -9.65 -0.36 -14.64
N PHE A 109 -9.60 -0.40 -13.31
CA PHE A 109 -10.29 -1.41 -12.49
C PHE A 109 -11.34 -0.67 -11.67
N ASP A 110 -12.62 -0.85 -12.00
CA ASP A 110 -13.72 -0.20 -11.28
C ASP A 110 -14.17 -1.00 -10.04
N GLY A 111 -13.93 -2.31 -10.04
CA GLY A 111 -14.09 -3.19 -8.89
C GLY A 111 -12.82 -3.39 -8.07
N SER A 112 -12.88 -4.30 -7.10
CA SER A 112 -11.72 -4.66 -6.28
C SER A 112 -10.72 -5.53 -7.06
N VAL A 113 -9.45 -5.49 -6.66
CA VAL A 113 -8.36 -6.24 -7.30
C VAL A 113 -7.70 -7.17 -6.28
N ALA A 114 -7.84 -8.47 -6.48
CA ALA A 114 -7.13 -9.51 -5.75
C ALA A 114 -5.86 -9.95 -6.50
N LEU A 115 -4.75 -10.11 -5.78
CA LEU A 115 -3.42 -10.36 -6.34
C LEU A 115 -2.73 -11.50 -5.60
N GLN A 116 -2.23 -12.48 -6.34
CA GLN A 116 -1.33 -13.51 -5.81
C GLN A 116 -0.20 -13.78 -6.80
N GLY A 117 1.04 -13.48 -6.40
CA GLY A 117 2.22 -13.67 -7.25
C GLY A 117 3.53 -13.50 -6.50
N ALA A 118 4.64 -13.69 -7.20
CA ALA A 118 5.98 -13.49 -6.64
C ALA A 118 6.29 -12.00 -6.49
N ASN A 119 6.51 -11.28 -7.58
CA ASN A 119 6.50 -9.81 -7.60
C ASN A 119 5.26 -9.31 -8.33
N VAL A 120 4.76 -8.14 -7.92
CA VAL A 120 3.59 -7.52 -8.54
C VAL A 120 3.88 -6.06 -8.88
N ALA A 121 3.74 -5.71 -10.15
CA ALA A 121 3.63 -4.33 -10.61
C ALA A 121 2.21 -4.09 -11.12
N LEU A 122 1.51 -3.10 -10.58
CA LEU A 122 0.15 -2.76 -10.95
C LEU A 122 0.02 -1.24 -11.12
N GLY A 123 -0.39 -0.82 -12.31
CA GLY A 123 -0.79 0.56 -12.60
C GLY A 123 -2.28 0.63 -12.88
N THR A 124 -2.91 1.74 -12.47
CA THR A 124 -4.25 2.13 -12.90
C THR A 124 -4.40 3.65 -12.93
N SER A 125 -5.20 4.14 -13.88
CA SER A 125 -5.59 5.55 -14.00
C SER A 125 -6.62 5.97 -12.96
N GLY A 126 -7.34 5.01 -12.38
CA GLY A 126 -8.40 5.21 -11.40
C GLY A 126 -7.94 5.04 -9.96
N GLY A 127 -8.89 4.83 -9.06
CA GLY A 127 -8.59 4.35 -7.72
C GLY A 127 -8.16 2.89 -7.76
N LEU A 128 -7.45 2.46 -6.73
CA LEU A 128 -7.11 1.05 -6.54
C LEU A 128 -7.72 0.57 -5.24
N LEU A 129 -8.72 -0.29 -5.36
CA LEU A 129 -9.34 -0.99 -4.23
C LEU A 129 -8.74 -2.38 -4.13
N PHE A 130 -7.85 -2.59 -3.16
CA PHE A 130 -7.30 -3.92 -2.92
C PHE A 130 -8.34 -4.84 -2.29
N ASP A 131 -8.49 -6.02 -2.85
CA ASP A 131 -9.01 -7.18 -2.13
C ASP A 131 -7.80 -7.95 -1.53
N ALA A 132 -7.87 -9.27 -1.40
CA ALA A 132 -6.76 -10.06 -0.88
C ALA A 132 -5.50 -9.89 -1.75
N VAL A 133 -4.42 -9.39 -1.15
CA VAL A 133 -3.10 -9.26 -1.77
C VAL A 133 -2.12 -10.16 -1.04
N SER A 134 -1.53 -11.10 -1.78
CA SER A 134 -0.52 -12.06 -1.29
C SER A 134 0.68 -12.06 -2.23
N VAL A 135 1.68 -11.25 -1.91
CA VAL A 135 2.89 -11.06 -2.72
C VAL A 135 4.09 -11.55 -1.93
N SER A 136 4.79 -12.58 -2.41
CA SER A 136 5.94 -13.14 -1.68
C SER A 136 7.21 -12.29 -1.78
N GLY A 137 7.33 -11.51 -2.86
CA GLY A 137 8.39 -10.55 -3.13
C GLY A 137 7.87 -9.11 -3.05
N ASN A 138 8.18 -8.30 -4.06
CA ASN A 138 7.92 -6.85 -4.04
C ASN A 138 6.54 -6.48 -4.61
N LEU A 139 5.91 -5.45 -4.05
CA LEU A 139 4.70 -4.82 -4.56
C LEU A 139 5.01 -3.39 -5.04
N ASP A 140 4.72 -3.10 -6.31
CA ASP A 140 4.74 -1.76 -6.88
C ASP A 140 3.33 -1.41 -7.38
N ALA A 141 2.63 -0.53 -6.64
CA ALA A 141 1.26 -0.15 -6.92
C ALA A 141 1.17 1.34 -7.26
N ARG A 142 0.64 1.66 -8.44
CA ARG A 142 0.41 3.02 -8.96
C ARG A 142 -1.09 3.22 -9.20
N ALA A 143 -1.68 4.20 -8.53
CA ALA A 143 -3.07 4.59 -8.73
C ALA A 143 -3.20 6.07 -9.13
N GLY A 144 -4.32 6.43 -9.71
CA GLY A 144 -4.69 7.80 -10.05
C GLY A 144 -5.15 8.61 -8.84
N SER A 145 -6.00 9.60 -9.09
CA SER A 145 -6.43 10.61 -8.10
C SER A 145 -7.45 10.12 -7.07
N ALA A 146 -8.14 9.00 -7.32
CA ALA A 146 -9.11 8.47 -6.37
C ALA A 146 -8.48 7.71 -5.18
N GLY A 147 -7.15 7.57 -5.16
CA GLY A 147 -6.42 6.99 -4.04
C GLY A 147 -6.26 5.47 -4.12
N VAL A 148 -5.72 4.92 -3.03
CA VAL A 148 -5.58 3.50 -2.78
C VAL A 148 -6.32 3.18 -1.49
N SER A 149 -7.18 2.17 -1.51
CA SER A 149 -7.87 1.66 -0.33
C SER A 149 -7.91 0.13 -0.36
N GLN A 150 -8.48 -0.49 0.67
CA GLN A 150 -8.53 -1.94 0.79
C GLN A 150 -9.84 -2.45 1.42
N GLN A 151 -10.19 -3.69 1.09
CA GLN A 151 -11.28 -4.45 1.71
C GLN A 151 -10.76 -5.64 2.52
N ALA A 152 -9.65 -6.23 2.09
CA ALA A 152 -8.98 -7.35 2.74
C ALA A 152 -7.50 -7.03 3.01
N ALA A 153 -6.81 -7.97 3.66
CA ALA A 153 -5.43 -7.80 4.06
C ALA A 153 -4.47 -7.66 2.87
N VAL A 154 -3.49 -6.78 3.02
CA VAL A 154 -2.33 -6.66 2.14
C VAL A 154 -1.13 -7.34 2.80
N GLN A 155 -0.65 -8.42 2.20
CA GLN A 155 0.48 -9.21 2.68
C GLN A 155 1.61 -9.19 1.64
N VAL A 156 2.74 -8.59 2.01
CA VAL A 156 3.92 -8.43 1.16
C VAL A 156 5.17 -8.91 1.89
N GLY A 157 5.88 -9.85 1.28
CA GLY A 157 7.12 -10.41 1.81
C GLY A 157 8.36 -9.55 1.55
N GLY A 158 8.37 -8.79 0.45
CA GLY A 158 9.43 -7.85 0.07
C GLY A 158 9.05 -6.39 0.32
N ARG A 159 9.65 -5.49 -0.47
CA ARG A 159 9.41 -4.05 -0.41
C ARG A 159 8.04 -3.70 -1.01
N SER A 160 7.32 -2.79 -0.37
CA SER A 160 6.09 -2.18 -0.91
C SER A 160 6.36 -0.75 -1.36
N ASP A 161 6.00 -0.42 -2.59
CA ASP A 161 6.08 0.92 -3.16
C ASP A 161 4.69 1.32 -3.67
N ILE A 162 3.99 2.16 -2.91
CA ILE A 162 2.60 2.56 -3.20
C ILE A 162 2.60 4.05 -3.53
N ARG A 163 2.12 4.38 -4.72
CA ARG A 163 2.09 5.76 -5.24
C ARG A 163 0.73 6.09 -5.80
N THR A 164 0.18 7.22 -5.37
CA THR A 164 -1.12 7.71 -5.84
C THR A 164 -1.18 9.23 -5.82
N GLN A 165 -2.07 9.81 -6.62
CA GLN A 165 -2.38 11.23 -6.57
C GLN A 165 -3.47 11.57 -5.53
N GLY A 166 -4.08 10.55 -4.91
CA GLY A 166 -5.07 10.65 -3.84
C GLY A 166 -4.52 10.17 -2.49
N ALA A 167 -5.42 9.79 -1.58
CA ALA A 167 -5.05 9.24 -0.27
C ALA A 167 -4.67 7.75 -0.34
N ILE A 168 -3.88 7.28 0.62
CA ILE A 168 -3.60 5.87 0.86
C ILE A 168 -4.29 5.47 2.16
N ALA A 169 -5.24 4.53 2.11
CA ALA A 169 -5.99 4.04 3.26
C ALA A 169 -5.89 2.50 3.37
N LEU A 170 -4.84 2.03 4.06
CA LEU A 170 -4.54 0.63 4.32
C LEU A 170 -4.53 0.36 5.84
N ASP A 171 -5.69 0.54 6.48
CA ASP A 171 -5.88 0.67 7.94
C ASP A 171 -6.19 -0.63 8.70
N ARG A 172 -6.28 -1.76 7.99
CA ARG A 172 -6.64 -3.05 8.59
C ARG A 172 -5.51 -3.60 9.45
N ALA A 173 -5.88 -4.21 10.57
CA ALA A 173 -4.94 -4.75 11.55
C ALA A 173 -4.20 -6.02 11.08
N ASP A 174 -4.73 -6.71 10.07
CA ASP A 174 -4.17 -7.96 9.51
C ASP A 174 -3.22 -7.73 8.33
N ASN A 175 -2.97 -6.47 7.96
CA ASN A 175 -1.95 -6.11 6.99
C ASN A 175 -0.55 -6.52 7.46
N ARG A 176 0.27 -7.05 6.55
CA ARG A 176 1.64 -7.48 6.85
C ARG A 176 2.62 -6.98 5.78
N PHE A 177 3.49 -6.07 6.18
CA PHE A 177 4.58 -5.54 5.35
C PHE A 177 5.91 -6.01 5.95
N THR A 178 6.53 -7.02 5.34
CA THR A 178 7.74 -7.63 5.89
C THR A 178 9.00 -6.86 5.48
N GLY A 179 9.01 -6.26 4.28
CA GLY A 179 10.06 -5.35 3.84
C GLY A 179 9.72 -3.88 4.08
N ALA A 180 10.61 -2.99 3.62
CA ALA A 180 10.42 -1.56 3.70
C ALA A 180 9.19 -1.09 2.89
N VAL A 181 8.59 0.01 3.33
CA VAL A 181 7.40 0.60 2.71
C VAL A 181 7.67 2.04 2.29
N GLY A 182 7.46 2.32 1.00
CA GLY A 182 7.50 3.64 0.40
C GLY A 182 6.10 4.11 0.00
N LEU A 183 5.73 5.34 0.37
CA LEU A 183 4.38 5.88 0.23
C LEU A 183 4.41 7.27 -0.41
N ASP A 184 3.79 7.45 -1.57
CA ASP A 184 3.50 8.76 -2.17
C ASP A 184 1.97 8.96 -2.23
N GLY A 185 1.45 9.96 -1.51
CA GLY A 185 0.01 10.25 -1.49
C GLY A 185 -0.33 11.64 -0.96
N LYS A 186 -1.63 11.88 -0.77
CA LYS A 186 -2.23 13.10 -0.20
C LYS A 186 -3.13 12.73 0.96
N GLY A 187 -2.52 12.26 2.04
CA GLY A 187 -3.16 11.58 3.15
C GLY A 187 -2.73 10.12 3.19
N VAL A 188 -2.36 9.65 4.37
CA VAL A 188 -1.87 8.29 4.60
C VAL A 188 -2.48 7.77 5.88
N ASP A 189 -3.16 6.63 5.81
CA ASP A 189 -3.48 5.78 6.94
C ASP A 189 -2.96 4.38 6.62
N LEU A 190 -1.95 3.93 7.37
CA LEU A 190 -1.32 2.64 7.18
C LEU A 190 -1.22 1.92 8.51
N ARG A 191 -1.76 0.71 8.56
CA ARG A 191 -1.62 -0.20 9.69
C ARG A 191 -0.90 -1.48 9.27
N ALA A 192 -0.07 -2.00 10.17
CA ALA A 192 0.60 -3.29 10.04
C ALA A 192 0.45 -4.10 11.33
N ALA A 193 0.28 -5.41 11.22
CA ALA A 193 0.17 -6.34 12.34
C ALA A 193 1.48 -6.47 13.15
N GLY A 194 2.63 -6.21 12.52
CA GLY A 194 3.95 -6.34 13.12
C GLY A 194 4.74 -5.03 13.04
N ASP A 195 6.06 -5.16 12.95
CA ASP A 195 6.95 -4.03 12.71
C ASP A 195 6.59 -3.33 11.40
N LEU A 196 6.78 -2.02 11.37
CA LEU A 196 6.59 -1.20 10.17
C LEU A 196 7.84 -0.36 9.93
N GLN A 197 8.49 -0.59 8.78
CA GLN A 197 9.64 0.18 8.32
C GLN A 197 9.24 1.06 7.14
N ILE A 198 9.22 2.38 7.36
CA ILE A 198 8.97 3.36 6.30
C ILE A 198 10.31 3.86 5.75
N ASP A 199 10.59 3.61 4.47
CA ASP A 199 11.80 4.13 3.81
C ASP A 199 11.57 5.47 3.12
N ARG A 200 10.32 5.75 2.74
CA ARG A 200 9.90 6.97 2.05
C ARG A 200 8.45 7.29 2.39
N LEU A 201 8.17 8.54 2.75
CA LEU A 201 6.80 9.04 2.93
C LEU A 201 6.74 10.48 2.39
N ASN A 202 6.05 10.64 1.27
CA ASN A 202 5.71 11.96 0.73
C ASN A 202 4.21 12.19 0.85
N ASN A 203 3.83 13.11 1.73
CA ASN A 203 2.44 13.51 1.94
C ASN A 203 2.17 14.89 1.30
N ALA A 204 1.94 14.91 0.00
CA ALA A 204 1.87 16.16 -0.78
C ALA A 204 0.60 17.01 -0.50
N GLY A 205 -0.36 16.49 0.27
CA GLY A 205 -1.69 17.10 0.45
C GLY A 205 -1.89 17.96 1.69
N GLN A 206 -0.89 18.11 2.57
CA GLN A 206 -1.07 18.69 3.91
C GLN A 206 -2.25 18.03 4.66
N SER A 207 -2.39 16.72 4.48
CA SER A 207 -3.48 15.89 5.00
C SER A 207 -2.98 15.01 6.13
N ASP A 208 -3.90 14.33 6.81
CA ASP A 208 -3.57 13.47 7.94
C ASP A 208 -2.58 12.35 7.54
N VAL A 209 -1.63 12.09 8.44
CA VAL A 209 -0.70 10.96 8.36
C VAL A 209 -0.89 10.12 9.62
N ARG A 210 -1.33 8.88 9.44
CA ARG A 210 -1.47 7.87 10.47
C ARG A 210 -0.64 6.65 10.10
N LEU A 211 0.32 6.29 10.95
CA LEU A 211 1.10 5.07 10.84
C LEU A 211 0.93 4.26 12.12
N HIS A 212 0.49 3.00 11.99
CA HIS A 212 0.21 2.13 13.12
C HIS A 212 0.93 0.79 12.95
N ALA A 213 1.99 0.58 13.71
CA ALA A 213 2.69 -0.70 13.82
C ALA A 213 2.16 -1.48 15.03
N GLY A 214 1.81 -2.75 14.82
CA GLY A 214 1.60 -3.70 15.93
C GLY A 214 2.90 -4.05 16.66
N GLY A 215 4.05 -3.87 16.00
CA GLY A 215 5.40 -3.98 16.54
C GLY A 215 6.07 -2.63 16.77
N GLY A 216 7.35 -2.51 16.41
CA GLY A 216 8.10 -1.27 16.35
C GLY A 216 7.81 -0.45 15.08
N LEU A 217 7.96 0.87 15.18
CA LEU A 217 7.78 1.79 14.05
C LEU A 217 9.10 2.49 13.74
N GLN A 218 9.66 2.18 12.56
CA GLN A 218 10.85 2.84 12.04
C GLN A 218 10.44 3.85 10.97
N LEU A 219 10.87 5.10 11.16
CA LEU A 219 10.54 6.23 10.28
C LEU A 219 11.69 6.52 9.31
N PRO A 220 11.41 7.17 8.16
CA PRO A 220 12.43 7.55 7.20
C PRO A 220 13.37 8.61 7.78
N THR A 221 14.52 8.82 7.13
CA THR A 221 15.47 9.88 7.48
C THR A 221 15.09 11.24 6.89
N SER A 222 14.02 11.31 6.10
CA SER A 222 13.43 12.56 5.59
C SER A 222 12.38 13.08 6.56
N ALA A 223 12.10 14.38 6.47
CA ALA A 223 11.02 14.99 7.24
C ALA A 223 9.66 14.34 6.91
N ILE A 224 8.81 14.20 7.93
CA ILE A 224 7.39 13.93 7.78
C ILE A 224 6.64 15.17 8.25
N ASP A 225 5.97 15.84 7.32
CA ASP A 225 5.18 17.03 7.59
C ASP A 225 3.74 16.82 7.10
N ALA A 226 2.80 16.75 8.03
CA ALA A 226 1.37 16.68 7.73
C ALA A 226 0.76 18.06 7.42
N GLY A 227 1.52 19.15 7.56
CA GLY A 227 1.03 20.51 7.34
C GLY A 227 -0.14 20.84 8.27
N THR A 228 -1.29 21.15 7.66
CA THR A 228 -2.57 21.36 8.37
C THR A 228 -3.22 20.08 8.89
N GLY A 229 -2.80 18.91 8.42
CA GLY A 229 -3.27 17.60 8.86
C GLY A 229 -2.65 17.17 10.19
N ASN A 230 -3.28 16.18 10.82
CA ASN A 230 -2.76 15.57 12.04
C ASN A 230 -1.68 14.53 11.73
N LEU A 231 -0.69 14.41 12.61
CA LEU A 231 0.32 13.36 12.57
C LEU A 231 0.10 12.40 13.74
N THR A 232 -0.24 11.15 13.45
CA THR A 232 -0.45 10.09 14.45
C THR A 232 0.45 8.90 14.18
N LEU A 233 1.41 8.65 15.07
CA LEU A 233 2.37 7.57 14.92
C LEU A 233 2.27 6.64 16.13
N LEU A 234 1.95 5.37 15.90
CA LEU A 234 1.67 4.38 16.94
C LEU A 234 2.54 3.14 16.74
N ALA A 235 3.31 2.78 17.77
CA ALA A 235 4.04 1.52 17.88
C ALA A 235 3.54 0.76 19.12
N ASP A 236 2.59 -0.15 18.93
CA ASP A 236 1.96 -0.90 20.02
C ASP A 236 2.90 -1.94 20.63
N GLY A 237 3.88 -2.42 19.85
CA GLY A 237 4.74 -3.53 20.23
C GLY A 237 6.19 -3.16 20.48
N GLY A 238 6.61 -1.91 20.28
CA GLY A 238 8.01 -1.55 20.33
C GLY A 238 8.29 -0.06 20.56
N VAL A 239 9.53 0.32 20.27
CA VAL A 239 9.99 1.71 20.33
C VAL A 239 9.50 2.48 19.11
N LEU A 240 9.12 3.73 19.32
CA LEU A 240 8.98 4.72 18.25
C LEU A 240 10.26 5.56 18.18
N GLN A 241 10.98 5.48 17.07
CA GLN A 241 12.19 6.28 16.85
C GLN A 241 12.01 7.25 15.68
N ALA A 242 12.17 8.54 15.96
CA ALA A 242 12.07 9.62 15.00
C ALA A 242 13.41 10.33 14.83
N ASN A 243 14.08 10.14 13.69
CA ASN A 243 15.41 10.70 13.45
C ASN A 243 15.41 11.98 12.59
N ALA A 244 14.26 12.37 12.04
CA ALA A 244 14.07 13.55 11.21
C ALA A 244 12.96 14.43 11.77
N LEU A 245 12.71 15.57 11.12
CA LEU A 245 11.59 16.45 11.47
C LEU A 245 10.27 15.69 11.42
N LEU A 246 9.47 15.81 12.47
CA LEU A 246 8.06 15.45 12.50
C LEU A 246 7.21 16.71 12.71
N ALA A 247 6.22 16.92 11.85
CA ALA A 247 5.34 18.08 11.93
C ALA A 247 3.89 17.77 11.56
N GLY A 248 2.96 18.52 12.14
CA GLY A 248 1.53 18.50 11.82
C GLY A 248 0.74 19.51 12.66
N ASN A 249 -0.57 19.55 12.47
CA ASN A 249 -1.47 20.32 13.31
C ASN A 249 -1.48 19.75 14.73
N ASN A 250 -2.23 18.67 14.99
CA ASN A 250 -2.04 17.88 16.20
C ASN A 250 -1.03 16.77 15.95
N VAL A 251 -0.15 16.53 16.93
CA VAL A 251 0.83 15.44 16.84
C VAL A 251 0.64 14.47 18.00
N THR A 252 0.46 13.20 17.68
CA THR A 252 0.35 12.10 18.66
C THR A 252 1.40 11.05 18.36
N LEU A 253 2.32 10.83 19.30
CA LEU A 253 3.35 9.80 19.21
C LEU A 253 3.19 8.81 20.36
N THR A 254 3.01 7.53 20.05
CA THR A 254 2.94 6.45 21.03
C THR A 254 3.96 5.38 20.69
N GLY A 255 4.80 5.01 21.65
CA GLY A 255 5.65 3.83 21.56
C GLY A 255 5.62 3.06 22.86
N ARG A 256 5.15 1.81 22.85
CA ARG A 256 5.02 0.98 24.06
C ARG A 256 6.33 0.91 24.84
N ASP A 257 7.43 0.65 24.14
CA ASP A 257 8.79 0.56 24.71
C ASP A 257 9.55 1.90 24.68
N GLY A 258 8.85 3.01 24.48
CA GLY A 258 9.39 4.36 24.59
C GLY A 258 9.33 5.15 23.31
N VAL A 259 9.54 6.46 23.45
CA VAL A 259 9.56 7.43 22.36
C VAL A 259 10.91 8.11 22.32
N ARG A 260 11.59 8.00 21.18
CA ARG A 260 12.97 8.45 20.96
C ARG A 260 12.99 9.53 19.88
N LEU A 261 13.24 10.77 20.29
CA LEU A 261 13.23 11.96 19.42
C LEU A 261 14.67 12.38 19.09
N GLY A 262 15.16 12.02 17.92
CA GLY A 262 16.44 12.50 17.36
C GLY A 262 16.29 13.78 16.54
N GLY A 263 15.17 13.96 15.83
CA GLY A 263 14.85 15.14 15.03
C GLY A 263 13.94 16.16 15.74
N ASP A 264 13.68 17.29 15.06
CA ASP A 264 12.73 18.30 15.53
C ASP A 264 11.29 17.73 15.54
N LEU A 265 10.48 18.18 16.49
CA LEU A 265 9.07 17.86 16.60
C LEU A 265 8.25 19.15 16.68
N ARG A 266 7.33 19.36 15.74
CA ARG A 266 6.52 20.59 15.66
C ARG A 266 5.03 20.27 15.60
N SER A 267 4.28 20.86 16.51
CA SER A 267 2.81 20.79 16.51
C SER A 267 2.23 22.21 16.45
N GLY A 268 1.39 22.45 15.44
CA GLY A 268 0.60 23.69 15.32
C GLY A 268 -0.58 23.76 16.30
N GLY A 269 -0.95 22.63 16.89
CA GLY A 269 -2.02 22.45 17.86
C GLY A 269 -1.53 21.68 19.08
N SER A 270 -2.25 20.62 19.46
CA SER A 270 -1.91 19.80 20.63
C SER A 270 -0.83 18.77 20.34
N LEU A 271 0.02 18.53 21.34
CA LEU A 271 1.06 17.51 21.31
C LEU A 271 0.79 16.44 22.37
N THR A 272 0.72 15.18 21.96
CA THR A 272 0.63 14.02 22.86
C THR A 272 1.82 13.10 22.63
N LEU A 273 2.54 12.79 23.70
CA LEU A 273 3.62 11.79 23.73
C LEU A 273 3.26 10.73 24.77
N SER A 274 3.29 9.45 24.39
CA SER A 274 2.88 8.34 25.28
C SER A 274 3.78 7.12 25.18
N SER A 275 4.02 6.45 26.31
CA SER A 275 4.64 5.12 26.39
C SER A 275 3.99 4.27 27.49
N SER A 276 4.35 2.98 27.58
CA SER A 276 3.81 2.04 28.59
C SER A 276 4.86 1.68 29.64
N ASN A 277 5.36 2.68 30.37
CA ASN A 277 6.44 2.58 31.38
C ASN A 277 7.86 2.59 30.80
N ALA A 278 8.05 3.28 29.69
CA ALA A 278 9.35 3.43 29.05
C ALA A 278 9.71 4.88 28.79
N ASP A 279 10.99 5.14 28.62
CA ASP A 279 11.53 6.48 28.49
C ASP A 279 10.97 7.26 27.29
N ILE A 280 10.66 8.54 27.52
CA ILE A 280 10.36 9.54 26.48
C ILE A 280 11.53 10.52 26.45
N VAL A 281 12.36 10.45 25.42
CA VAL A 281 13.70 11.07 25.41
C VAL A 281 13.98 11.84 24.13
N GLN A 282 14.59 13.01 24.28
CA GLN A 282 15.36 13.63 23.20
C GLN A 282 16.76 13.00 23.15
N ILE A 283 17.14 12.48 21.99
CA ILE A 283 18.45 11.88 21.76
C ILE A 283 19.32 12.90 21.08
N ALA A 284 20.51 13.12 21.62
CA ALA A 284 21.50 14.01 21.03
C ALA A 284 21.81 13.60 19.58
N ALA A 285 21.73 14.56 18.66
CA ALA A 285 22.41 14.43 17.38
C ALA A 285 23.94 14.43 17.63
N PRO A 286 24.80 14.12 16.63
CA PRO A 286 26.25 14.10 16.80
C PRO A 286 26.88 15.39 17.38
N ASN A 287 26.15 16.51 17.35
CA ASN A 287 26.52 17.81 17.92
C ASN A 287 26.15 17.99 19.41
N GLY A 288 25.64 16.95 20.09
CA GLY A 288 25.39 16.96 21.54
C GLY A 288 24.02 17.51 21.97
N VAL A 289 23.15 17.92 21.05
CA VAL A 289 21.80 18.42 21.34
C VAL A 289 20.78 17.65 20.48
N GLY A 290 19.73 17.08 21.07
CA GLY A 290 18.66 16.42 20.30
C GLY A 290 17.75 17.44 19.61
N GLY A 291 16.96 17.07 18.61
CA GLY A 291 16.02 18.02 17.98
C GLY A 291 15.04 18.67 18.96
N SER A 292 14.57 19.87 18.69
CA SER A 292 13.67 20.66 19.55
C SER A 292 12.23 20.17 19.51
N VAL A 293 11.52 20.26 20.63
CA VAL A 293 10.06 20.04 20.71
C VAL A 293 9.36 21.39 20.79
N GLN A 294 8.51 21.67 19.81
CA GLN A 294 7.73 22.90 19.72
C GLN A 294 6.25 22.55 19.57
N ALA A 295 5.42 23.04 20.49
CA ALA A 295 3.97 22.85 20.42
C ALA A 295 3.28 24.18 20.71
N ALA A 296 2.34 24.59 19.86
CA ALA A 296 1.59 25.83 20.07
C ALA A 296 0.44 25.66 21.08
N GLY A 297 -0.18 24.48 21.12
CA GLY A 297 -1.30 24.14 22.01
C GLY A 297 -0.88 23.37 23.26
N ALA A 298 -1.86 22.70 23.88
CA ALA A 298 -1.64 21.89 25.07
C ALA A 298 -0.73 20.68 24.79
N VAL A 299 0.10 20.35 25.77
CA VAL A 299 1.08 19.27 25.70
C VAL A 299 0.80 18.26 26.81
N GLN A 300 0.60 17.01 26.41
CA GLN A 300 0.48 15.87 27.31
C GLN A 300 1.65 14.92 27.06
N VAL A 301 2.43 14.65 28.10
CA VAL A 301 3.49 13.64 28.06
C VAL A 301 3.21 12.62 29.15
N ASN A 302 3.02 11.36 28.76
CA ASN A 302 2.80 10.26 29.68
C ASN A 302 3.80 9.13 29.43
N ALA A 303 4.81 9.01 30.30
CA ALA A 303 5.80 7.95 30.23
C ALA A 303 5.44 6.73 31.08
N GLY A 304 4.29 6.71 31.77
CA GLY A 304 4.01 5.74 32.83
C GLY A 304 5.05 5.85 33.95
N ASN A 305 5.72 4.74 34.27
CA ASN A 305 6.88 4.73 35.19
C ASN A 305 8.22 5.06 34.49
N GLY A 306 8.20 5.46 33.22
CA GLY A 306 9.38 5.81 32.45
C GLY A 306 9.85 7.24 32.73
N ARG A 307 11.12 7.53 32.43
CA ARG A 307 11.67 8.89 32.56
C ARG A 307 11.22 9.77 31.39
N ILE A 308 10.86 11.02 31.72
CA ILE A 308 10.67 12.09 30.74
C ILE A 308 11.95 12.93 30.68
N ALA A 309 12.62 12.96 29.53
CA ALA A 309 13.84 13.74 29.33
C ALA A 309 13.78 14.57 28.05
N LEU A 310 13.10 15.70 28.16
CA LEU A 310 12.96 16.72 27.13
C LEU A 310 13.86 17.92 27.46
N GLY A 311 15.18 17.68 27.48
CA GLY A 311 16.18 18.62 28.00
C GLY A 311 16.75 19.64 27.01
N ASN A 312 16.34 19.64 25.74
CA ASN A 312 16.84 20.63 24.78
C ASN A 312 16.36 22.05 25.17
N ALA A 313 17.29 22.99 25.35
CA ALA A 313 17.01 24.39 25.68
C ALA A 313 16.16 25.13 24.62
N GLY A 314 16.11 24.62 23.39
CA GLY A 314 15.26 25.12 22.31
C GLY A 314 13.81 24.65 22.37
N ASN A 315 13.42 23.85 23.37
CA ASN A 315 12.03 23.41 23.54
C ASN A 315 11.10 24.60 23.82
N ARG A 316 9.90 24.58 23.23
CA ARG A 316 8.88 25.61 23.38
C ARG A 316 7.51 24.97 23.57
N PHE A 317 6.89 25.23 24.71
CA PHE A 317 5.55 24.73 25.06
C PHE A 317 4.61 25.93 25.20
N GLY A 318 3.82 26.19 24.16
CA GLY A 318 2.95 27.37 24.05
C GLY A 318 1.64 27.28 24.84
N GLY A 319 1.19 26.07 25.17
CA GLY A 319 0.00 25.81 25.98
C GLY A 319 0.29 25.14 27.32
N ALA A 320 -0.77 24.64 27.97
CA ALA A 320 -0.66 23.89 29.22
C ALA A 320 0.25 22.66 29.04
N LEU A 321 1.13 22.42 30.02
CA LEU A 321 2.07 21.30 30.02
C LEU A 321 1.72 20.32 31.14
N ASN A 322 1.27 19.13 30.77
CA ASN A 322 0.94 18.05 31.68
C ASN A 322 1.96 16.91 31.51
N LEU A 323 2.68 16.59 32.58
CA LEU A 323 3.69 15.54 32.60
C LEU A 323 3.28 14.47 33.62
N SER A 324 3.26 13.21 33.18
CA SER A 324 3.13 12.05 34.06
C SER A 324 4.24 11.05 33.73
N GLY A 325 5.19 10.88 34.64
CA GLY A 325 6.39 10.06 34.49
C GLY A 325 7.15 10.00 35.81
N GLY A 326 7.82 8.89 36.12
CA GLY A 326 8.56 8.73 37.38
C GLY A 326 8.88 7.29 37.73
#